data_AF-A0A4R5XJ55-F1
#
_entry.id   AF-A0A4R5XJ55-F1
#
_cell.length_a   1.000
_cell.length_b   1.000
_cell.length_c   1.000
_cell.angle_alpha   90.00
_cell.angle_beta   90.00
_cell.angle_gamma   90.00
#
_symmetry.space_group_name_H-M   'P 1'
#
loop_
_entity.id
_entity.type
_entity.pdbx_description
1 polymer ?
#
loop_
_entity_poly.entity_id
_entity_poly.type
_entity_poly.pdbx_seq_one_letter_code
_entity_poly.pdbx_strand_id
1 'polypeptide(L)'
;MRPLKRSMIAVIISGVLFVLFLDNMYYANVMNFSLLAGMTMGALIAVISTNLTKGTLRSAFLGGVLLLLCISITIPNLTYDQASELVQNNYPGQILNAGFSKKVPIKDGEFTLIMPRSFYLFSLEHDEGTQQYIVNPNTGKIALLH
;
A
#
# COMPACT_ATOMS: atom_id res chain seq x y z
N MET A 1 -27.69 -18.53 -0.86
CA MET A 1 -27.18 -17.33 -0.15
C MET A 1 -28.09 -16.14 -0.50
N ARG A 2 -28.59 -15.38 0.49
CA ARG A 2 -29.51 -14.25 0.27
C ARG A 2 -28.86 -13.18 -0.64
N PRO A 3 -29.60 -12.49 -1.52
CA PRO A 3 -29.06 -11.52 -2.47
C PRO A 3 -28.23 -10.42 -1.80
N LEU A 4 -28.65 -9.94 -0.62
CA LEU A 4 -27.92 -8.92 0.15
C LEU A 4 -26.51 -9.35 0.55
N LYS A 5 -26.31 -10.62 0.95
CA LYS A 5 -24.98 -11.15 1.29
C LYS A 5 -24.06 -11.15 0.07
N ARG A 6 -24.58 -11.48 -1.11
CA ARG A 6 -23.83 -11.47 -2.37
C ARG A 6 -23.34 -10.07 -2.70
N SER A 7 -24.23 -9.07 -2.59
CA SER A 7 -23.87 -7.67 -2.81
C SER A 7 -22.80 -7.18 -1.83
N MET A 8 -22.91 -7.50 -0.53
CA MET A 8 -21.90 -7.11 0.46
C MET A 8 -20.53 -7.74 0.19
N ILE A 9 -20.49 -9.02 -0.17
CA ILE A 9 -19.24 -9.70 -0.54
C ILE A 9 -18.65 -9.05 -1.80
N ALA A 10 -19.46 -8.75 -2.81
CA ALA A 10 -19.00 -8.08 -4.01
C ALA A 10 -18.40 -6.69 -3.71
N VAL A 11 -19.03 -5.93 -2.81
CA VAL A 11 -18.50 -4.63 -2.35
C VAL A 11 -17.13 -4.80 -1.68
N ILE A 12 -17.00 -5.76 -0.74
CA ILE A 12 -15.72 -6.02 -0.07
C ILE A 12 -14.62 -6.38 -1.08
N ILE A 13 -14.90 -7.31 -1.99
CA ILE A 13 -13.94 -7.75 -3.02
C ILE A 13 -13.57 -6.57 -3.93
N SER A 14 -14.56 -5.80 -4.39
CA SER A 14 -14.31 -4.64 -5.26
C SER A 14 -13.47 -3.57 -4.57
N GLY A 15 -13.67 -3.35 -3.26
CA GLY A 15 -12.87 -2.42 -2.47
C GLY A 15 -11.42 -2.87 -2.35
N VAL A 16 -11.18 -4.16 -2.10
CA VAL A 16 -9.80 -4.71 -2.06
C VAL A 16 -9.12 -4.57 -3.42
N LEU A 17 -9.81 -4.92 -4.50
CA LEU A 17 -9.28 -4.76 -5.85
C LEU A 17 -8.97 -3.31 -6.19
N PHE A 18 -9.81 -2.37 -5.74
CA PHE A 18 -9.58 -0.94 -5.92
C PHE A 18 -8.32 -0.46 -5.19
N VAL A 19 -8.10 -0.91 -3.94
CA VAL A 19 -6.89 -0.56 -3.19
C VAL A 19 -5.64 -1.16 -3.85
N LEU A 20 -5.70 -2.43 -4.28
CA LEU A 20 -4.60 -3.07 -5.03
C LEU A 20 -4.29 -2.33 -6.33
N PHE A 21 -5.33 -1.87 -7.03
CA PHE A 21 -5.17 -1.06 -8.24
C PHE A 21 -4.45 0.26 -7.94
N LEU A 22 -4.83 0.97 -6.87
CA LEU A 22 -4.17 2.22 -6.46
C LEU A 22 -2.70 2.00 -6.07
N ASP A 23 -2.39 0.95 -5.30
CA ASP A 23 -1.02 0.64 -4.91
C ASP A 23 -0.13 0.33 -6.12
N ASN A 24 -0.66 -0.43 -7.07
CA ASN A 24 0.07 -0.73 -8.31
C ASN A 24 0.28 0.51 -9.19
N MET A 25 -0.75 1.37 -9.31
CA MET A 25 -0.71 2.56 -10.16
C MET A 25 0.19 3.66 -9.60
N TYR A 26 0.13 3.93 -8.29
CA TYR A 26 0.74 5.13 -7.71
C TYR A 26 1.88 4.84 -6.73
N TYR A 27 1.91 3.67 -6.12
CA TYR A 27 2.81 3.37 -5.00
C TYR A 27 3.74 2.19 -5.28
N ALA A 28 3.87 1.75 -6.53
CA ALA A 28 4.81 0.71 -6.95
C ALA A 28 4.79 -0.57 -6.08
N ASN A 29 3.62 -0.91 -5.53
CA ASN A 29 3.41 -2.05 -4.67
C ASN A 29 4.16 -1.99 -3.30
N VAL A 30 4.35 -0.81 -2.70
CA VAL A 30 5.05 -0.67 -1.39
C VAL A 30 4.10 -0.71 -0.19
N MET A 31 2.78 -0.59 -0.40
CA MET A 31 1.80 -0.66 0.69
C MET A 31 1.86 -2.00 1.44
N ASN A 32 1.50 -1.94 2.73
CA ASN A 32 1.42 -3.13 3.56
C ASN A 32 -0.02 -3.65 3.63
N PHE A 33 -0.27 -4.77 2.97
CA PHE A 33 -1.60 -5.38 2.91
C PHE A 33 -1.95 -6.30 4.08
N SER A 34 -1.07 -6.47 5.07
CA SER A 34 -1.30 -7.44 6.16
C SER A 34 -2.55 -7.09 6.97
N LEU A 35 -2.69 -5.81 7.34
CA LEU A 35 -3.85 -5.30 8.05
C LEU A 35 -5.11 -5.39 7.16
N LEU A 36 -5.01 -4.96 5.90
CA LEU A 36 -6.11 -5.01 4.94
C LEU A 36 -6.63 -6.45 4.75
N ALA A 37 -5.72 -7.41 4.56
CA ALA A 37 -6.04 -8.82 4.38
C ALA A 37 -6.72 -9.40 5.63
N GLY A 38 -6.18 -9.15 6.83
CA GLY A 38 -6.77 -9.59 8.09
C GLY A 38 -8.17 -9.03 8.32
N MET A 39 -8.37 -7.73 8.09
CA MET A 39 -9.68 -7.09 8.23
C MET A 39 -10.69 -7.55 7.17
N THR A 40 -10.25 -7.72 5.92
CA THR A 40 -11.08 -8.24 4.84
C THR A 40 -11.55 -9.66 5.16
N MET A 41 -10.64 -10.52 5.62
CA MET A 41 -10.98 -11.89 6.00
C MET A 41 -11.98 -11.91 7.15
N GLY A 42 -11.77 -11.09 8.19
CA GLY A 42 -12.71 -10.92 9.29
C GLY A 42 -14.09 -10.44 8.82
N ALA A 43 -14.14 -9.45 7.92
CA ALA A 43 -15.39 -8.94 7.36
C ALA A 43 -16.13 -10.00 6.54
N LEU A 44 -15.43 -10.79 5.72
CA LEU A 44 -16.00 -11.89 4.95
C LEU A 44 -16.60 -12.96 5.87
N ILE A 45 -15.84 -13.40 6.89
CA ILE A 45 -16.31 -14.38 7.88
C ILE A 45 -17.57 -13.86 8.60
N ALA A 46 -17.59 -12.58 9.00
CA ALA A 46 -18.74 -11.97 9.66
C ALA A 46 -19.98 -11.96 8.75
N VAL A 47 -19.85 -11.57 7.48
CA VAL A 47 -20.95 -11.54 6.50
C VAL A 47 -21.50 -12.94 6.21
N ILE A 48 -20.62 -13.94 6.14
CA ILE A 48 -21.01 -15.34 5.89
C ILE A 48 -21.74 -15.92 7.10
N SER A 49 -21.19 -15.76 8.30
CA SER A 49 -21.65 -16.41 9.54
C SER A 49 -22.90 -15.79 10.17
N THR A 50 -23.14 -14.48 9.98
CA THR A 50 -24.26 -13.80 10.66
C THR A 50 -25.58 -13.83 9.87
N ASN A 51 -26.70 -13.86 10.59
CA ASN A 51 -28.02 -13.57 10.02
C ASN A 51 -28.17 -12.06 9.87
N LEU A 52 -28.43 -11.61 8.63
CA LEU A 52 -28.58 -10.20 8.31
C LEU A 52 -29.84 -9.62 8.99
N THR A 53 -29.63 -8.88 10.07
CA THR A 53 -30.67 -8.07 10.74
C THR A 53 -30.37 -6.58 10.58
N LYS A 54 -31.33 -5.69 10.92
CA LYS A 54 -31.10 -4.23 10.92
C LYS A 54 -29.96 -3.81 11.84
N GLY A 55 -29.74 -4.50 12.96
CA GLY A 55 -28.62 -4.25 13.87
C GLY A 55 -27.27 -4.62 13.25
N THR A 56 -27.21 -5.75 12.54
CA THR A 56 -26.02 -6.21 11.81
C THR A 56 -25.59 -5.25 10.71
N LEU A 57 -26.54 -4.57 10.07
CA LEU A 57 -26.26 -3.55 9.05
C LEU A 57 -25.57 -2.31 9.65
N ARG A 58 -25.99 -1.86 10.83
CA ARG A 58 -25.35 -0.72 11.52
C ARG A 58 -23.92 -1.05 11.96
N SER A 59 -23.72 -2.24 12.52
CA SER A 59 -22.36 -2.68 12.92
C SER A 59 -21.45 -2.89 11.70
N ALA A 60 -21.99 -3.42 10.60
CA ALA A 60 -21.24 -3.54 9.34
C ALA A 60 -20.85 -2.18 8.76
N PHE A 61 -21.74 -1.18 8.83
CA PHE A 61 -21.41 0.19 8.42
C PHE A 61 -20.30 0.79 9.28
N LEU A 62 -20.41 0.68 10.61
CA LEU A 62 -19.38 1.19 11.53
C LEU A 62 -18.03 0.48 11.31
N GLY A 63 -18.05 -0.83 11.10
CA GLY A 63 -16.87 -1.62 10.75
C GLY A 63 -16.27 -1.21 9.40
N GLY A 64 -17.10 -0.86 8.42
CA GLY A 64 -16.67 -0.32 7.13
C GLY A 64 -15.95 1.03 7.28
N VAL A 65 -16.49 1.95 8.10
CA VAL A 65 -15.85 3.24 8.39
C VAL A 65 -14.50 3.03 9.09
N LEU A 66 -14.44 2.14 10.09
CA LEU A 66 -13.20 1.80 10.77
C LEU A 66 -12.16 1.22 9.80
N LEU A 67 -12.60 0.38 8.86
CA LEU A 67 -11.75 -0.20 7.82
C LEU A 67 -11.18 0.88 6.89
N LEU A 68 -11.98 1.86 6.47
CA LEU A 68 -11.49 2.98 5.67
C LEU A 68 -10.45 3.82 6.43
N LEU A 69 -10.66 4.05 7.73
CA LEU A 69 -9.68 4.73 8.59
C LEU A 69 -8.38 3.92 8.67
N CYS A 70 -8.45 2.62 8.89
CA CYS A 70 -7.27 1.76 8.91
C CYS A 70 -6.52 1.78 7.58
N ILE A 71 -7.22 1.72 6.44
CA ILE A 71 -6.61 1.83 5.11
C ILE A 71 -5.89 3.18 4.97
N SER A 72 -6.51 4.27 5.41
CA SER A 72 -5.90 5.61 5.28
C SER A 72 -4.53 5.72 5.95
N ILE A 73 -4.32 5.01 7.06
CA ILE A 73 -3.03 5.00 7.80
C ILE A 73 -1.98 4.14 7.08
N THR A 74 -2.40 3.17 6.26
CA THR A 74 -1.48 2.33 5.47
C THR A 74 -1.03 2.96 4.17
N ILE A 75 -1.68 4.05 3.74
CA ILE A 75 -1.31 4.78 2.53
C ILE A 75 -0.04 5.59 2.79
N PRO A 76 1.04 5.40 2.01
CA PRO A 76 2.24 6.19 2.17
C PRO A 76 2.01 7.67 1.86
N ASN A 77 2.77 8.54 2.50
CA ASN A 77 2.67 9.99 2.30
C ASN A 77 3.16 10.43 0.91
N LEU A 78 4.07 9.65 0.31
CA LEU A 78 4.64 9.92 -1.00
C LEU A 78 4.27 8.81 -1.98
N THR A 79 3.83 9.22 -3.17
CA THR A 79 3.74 8.36 -4.35
C THR A 79 5.11 8.09 -4.95
N TYR A 80 5.20 7.12 -5.86
CA TYR A 80 6.44 6.81 -6.57
C TYR A 80 6.96 8.03 -7.36
N ASP A 81 6.07 8.74 -8.04
CA ASP A 81 6.44 9.89 -8.88
C ASP A 81 6.93 11.07 -8.02
N GLN A 82 6.28 11.33 -6.88
CA GLN A 82 6.74 12.34 -5.92
C GLN A 82 8.11 11.98 -5.32
N ALA A 83 8.34 10.71 -5.03
CA ALA A 83 9.65 10.26 -4.54
C ALA A 83 10.73 10.36 -5.63
N SER A 84 10.38 10.09 -6.89
CA SER A 84 11.26 10.26 -8.05
C SER A 84 11.70 11.72 -8.19
N GLU A 85 10.74 12.64 -8.16
CA GLU A 85 10.99 14.08 -8.20
C GLU A 85 11.85 14.53 -7.02
N LEU A 86 11.59 14.01 -5.82
CA LEU A 86 12.39 14.30 -4.63
C LEU A 86 13.86 13.89 -4.82
N VAL A 87 14.14 12.73 -5.42
CA VAL A 87 15.52 12.29 -5.69
C VAL A 87 16.20 13.16 -6.75
N GLN A 88 15.51 13.46 -7.86
CA GLN A 88 16.06 14.33 -8.93
C GLN A 88 16.38 15.74 -8.45
N ASN A 89 15.59 16.27 -7.51
CA ASN A 89 15.82 17.60 -6.94
C ASN A 89 17.02 17.64 -5.98
N ASN A 90 17.38 16.51 -5.36
CA ASN A 90 18.47 16.44 -4.37
C ASN A 90 19.79 15.93 -4.94
N TYR A 91 19.76 15.16 -6.02
CA TYR A 91 20.95 14.53 -6.61
C TYR A 91 21.02 14.81 -8.11
N PRO A 92 22.14 15.37 -8.63
CA PRO A 92 22.31 15.58 -10.06
C PRO A 92 22.40 14.23 -10.76
N GLY A 93 21.85 14.06 -11.97
CA GLY A 93 21.93 12.80 -12.71
C GLY A 93 20.61 12.41 -13.36
N GLN A 94 20.65 11.45 -14.28
CA GLN A 94 19.45 10.97 -14.95
C GLN A 94 18.94 9.70 -14.26
N ILE A 95 17.65 9.68 -13.92
CA ILE A 95 17.03 8.43 -13.43
C ILE A 95 17.02 7.43 -14.59
N LEU A 96 17.71 6.33 -14.38
CA LEU A 96 17.60 5.14 -15.22
C LEU A 96 16.25 4.50 -14.92
N ASN A 97 15.25 4.78 -15.76
CA ASN A 97 13.92 4.17 -15.69
C ASN A 97 13.91 2.64 -15.93
N ALA A 98 15.06 1.98 -15.90
CA ALA A 98 15.30 0.63 -16.43
C ALA A 98 15.71 -0.40 -15.36
N GLY A 99 15.36 -0.19 -14.10
CA GLY A 99 15.45 -1.23 -13.07
C GLY A 99 14.20 -2.11 -13.06
N PHE A 100 14.35 -3.44 -13.16
CA PHE A 100 13.24 -4.40 -12.99
C PHE A 100 12.56 -4.30 -11.60
N SER A 101 13.24 -3.71 -10.61
CA SER A 101 12.70 -3.53 -9.26
C SER A 101 12.57 -2.05 -8.92
N LYS A 102 11.33 -1.56 -8.79
CA LYS A 102 11.01 -0.20 -8.31
C LYS A 102 11.08 -0.06 -6.78
N LYS A 103 11.44 -1.13 -6.08
CA LYS A 103 11.43 -1.19 -4.62
C LYS A 103 12.48 -2.14 -4.07
N VAL A 104 12.88 -1.91 -2.83
CA VAL A 104 13.76 -2.80 -2.05
C VAL A 104 13.05 -3.14 -0.74
N PRO A 105 12.98 -4.42 -0.35
CA PRO A 105 12.41 -4.79 0.95
C PRO A 105 13.23 -4.13 2.07
N ILE A 106 12.54 -3.66 3.11
CA ILE A 106 13.22 -3.16 4.30
C ILE A 106 13.96 -4.34 4.92
N LYS A 107 15.29 -4.34 4.84
CA LYS A 107 16.13 -5.30 5.56
C LYS A 107 16.12 -4.90 7.03
N ASP A 108 15.17 -5.43 7.79
CA ASP A 108 15.28 -5.72 9.22
C ASP A 108 14.01 -6.42 9.72
N GLY A 109 14.17 -7.32 10.70
CA GLY A 109 13.20 -8.30 11.18
C GLY A 109 11.97 -7.76 11.94
N GLU A 110 11.51 -6.55 11.65
CA GLU A 110 10.30 -5.99 12.24
C GLU A 110 9.11 -6.23 11.32
N PHE A 111 8.32 -7.26 11.64
CA PHE A 111 6.96 -7.36 11.12
C PHE A 111 6.18 -6.12 11.55
N THR A 112 5.96 -5.20 10.61
CA THR A 112 5.08 -4.05 10.84
C THR A 112 3.70 -4.37 10.30
N LEU A 113 2.65 -4.06 11.08
CA LEU A 113 1.26 -4.20 10.64
C LEU A 113 0.82 -3.04 9.74
N ILE A 114 1.47 -1.88 9.89
CA ILE A 114 1.00 -0.59 9.37
C ILE A 114 2.04 0.05 8.46
N MET A 115 3.34 -0.09 8.75
CA MET A 115 4.38 0.55 7.95
C MET A 115 4.59 -0.18 6.61
N PRO A 116 4.99 0.55 5.54
CA PRO A 116 5.41 -0.01 4.26
C PRO A 116 6.45 -1.10 4.45
N ARG A 117 6.39 -2.14 3.62
CA ARG A 117 7.36 -3.26 3.67
C ARG A 117 8.57 -3.05 2.78
N SER A 118 8.59 -1.97 2.03
CA SER A 118 9.61 -1.68 1.05
C SER A 118 9.85 -0.19 0.92
N PHE A 119 11.07 0.17 0.56
CA PHE A 119 11.42 1.51 0.11
C PHE A 119 11.36 1.59 -1.41
N TYR A 120 11.11 2.78 -1.94
CA TYR A 120 11.27 3.02 -3.37
C TYR A 120 12.75 2.92 -3.74
N LEU A 121 13.04 2.35 -4.90
CA LEU A 121 14.39 2.25 -5.43
C LEU A 121 14.50 3.10 -6.70
N PHE A 122 15.55 3.92 -6.73
CA PHE A 122 15.91 4.74 -7.88
C PHE A 122 17.38 4.50 -8.21
N SER A 123 17.69 4.30 -9.48
CA SER A 123 19.05 4.23 -9.99
C SER A 123 19.34 5.51 -10.78
N LEU A 124 20.33 6.28 -10.37
CA LEU A 124 20.77 7.48 -11.07
C LEU A 124 22.08 7.19 -11.80
N GLU A 125 22.14 7.60 -13.06
CA GLU A 125 23.37 7.62 -13.83
C GLU A 125 24.06 8.97 -13.67
N HIS A 126 25.34 8.91 -13.31
CA HIS A 126 26.26 10.03 -13.20
C HIS A 126 27.48 9.78 -14.09
N ASP A 127 28.30 10.81 -14.29
CA ASP A 127 29.53 10.73 -15.09
C ASP A 127 30.51 9.64 -14.59
N GLU A 128 30.45 9.31 -13.29
CA GLU A 128 31.31 8.30 -12.63
C GLU A 128 30.66 6.91 -12.49
N GLY A 129 29.40 6.74 -12.94
CA GLY A 129 28.69 5.46 -12.91
C GLY A 129 27.26 5.54 -12.36
N THR A 130 26.68 4.37 -12.09
CA THR A 130 25.31 4.25 -11.55
C THR A 130 25.30 4.18 -10.03
N GLN A 131 24.54 5.05 -9.37
CA GLN A 131 24.29 5.01 -7.92
C GLN A 131 22.83 4.67 -7.64
N GLN A 132 22.60 3.89 -6.58
CA GLN A 132 21.25 3.50 -6.17
C GLN A 132 20.84 4.24 -4.90
N TYR A 133 19.64 4.79 -4.92
CA TYR A 133 19.03 5.50 -3.81
C TYR A 133 17.73 4.82 -3.42
N ILE A 134 17.53 4.72 -2.11
CA ILE A 134 16.28 4.27 -1.53
C ILE A 134 15.55 5.44 -0.88
N VAL A 135 14.23 5.48 -1.04
CA VAL A 135 13.38 6.50 -0.43
C VAL A 135 12.33 5.85 0.46
N ASN A 136 12.26 6.31 1.70
CA ASN A 136 11.19 5.91 2.61
C ASN A 136 9.88 6.59 2.16
N PRO A 137 8.83 5.83 1.79
CA PRO A 137 7.61 6.39 1.20
C PRO A 137 6.72 7.11 2.24
N ASN A 138 6.99 6.94 3.54
CA ASN A 138 6.29 7.67 4.60
C ASN A 138 7.01 8.96 5.02
N THR A 139 8.34 8.93 5.09
CA THR A 139 9.13 10.06 5.64
C THR A 139 9.80 10.90 4.57
N GLY A 140 9.93 10.40 3.34
CA GLY A 140 10.72 11.04 2.29
C GLY A 140 12.23 11.00 2.53
N LYS A 141 12.70 10.31 3.56
CA LYS A 141 14.14 10.17 3.82
C LYS A 141 14.79 9.39 2.69
N ILE A 142 15.79 10.00 2.06
CA ILE A 142 16.63 9.39 1.02
C ILE A 142 17.88 8.79 1.68
N ALA A 143 18.27 7.59 1.27
CA ALA A 143 19.55 6.99 1.65
C ALA A 143 20.22 6.33 0.43
N LEU A 144 21.55 6.33 0.41
CA LEU A 144 22.32 5.61 -0.60
C LEU A 144 22.27 4.11 -0.29
N LEU A 145 21.99 3.29 -1.30
CA LEU A 145 22.05 1.84 -1.20
C LEU A 145 23.47 1.39 -1.58
N HIS A 146 24.24 0.99 -0.56
CA HIS A 146 25.58 0.43 -0.70
C HIS A 146 25.56 -1.03 -1.17
#